data_AF-A0A7X5XTJ1-F1
#
_entry.id   AF-A0A7X5XTJ1-F1
#
_cell.length_a   1.000
_cell.length_b   1.000
_cell.length_c   1.000
_cell.angle_alpha   90.00
_cell.angle_beta   90.00
_cell.angle_gamma   90.00
#
_symmetry.space_group_name_H-M   'P 1'
#
loop_
_entity.id
_entity.type
_entity.pdbx_description
1 polymer ?
#
loop_
_entity_poly.entity_id
_entity_poly.type
_entity_poly.pdbx_seq_one_letter_code
_entity_poly.pdbx_strand_id
1 'polypeptide(L)'
;MIKAIEKDHVCVRRDGKQVPVRLAAYKKKGNYKVSKGPNVVSAEVTCATLDEVMQYASKGYMIRMHSEIMEFEGKRRRINGLYSSDNIEVIR
;
A
#
# COMPACT_ATOMS: atom_id res chain seq x y z
N MET A 1 5.43 8.42 18.18
CA MET A 1 6.21 7.80 17.09
C MET A 1 5.23 6.99 16.24
N ILE A 2 4.84 7.50 15.07
CA ILE A 2 3.85 6.84 14.19
C ILE A 2 4.56 5.67 13.51
N LYS A 3 4.30 4.43 13.99
CA LYS A 3 5.07 3.24 13.60
C LYS A 3 4.75 2.73 12.19
N ALA A 4 3.59 3.04 11.64
CA ALA A 4 3.23 2.79 10.25
C ALA A 4 1.94 3.57 9.93
N ILE A 5 1.77 4.00 8.68
CA ILE A 5 0.43 4.30 8.14
C ILE A 5 -0.20 2.93 7.94
N GLU A 6 -0.96 2.50 8.94
CA GLU A 6 -1.77 1.29 8.90
C GLU A 6 -3.17 1.77 8.55
N LYS A 7 -3.62 1.45 7.36
CA LYS A 7 -5.01 1.68 7.00
C LYS A 7 -5.73 0.34 7.08
N ASP A 8 -6.99 0.43 7.46
CA ASP A 8 -7.87 -0.70 7.73
C ASP A 8 -7.81 -1.78 6.66
N HIS A 9 -7.89 -3.01 7.15
CA HIS A 9 -7.81 -4.27 6.43
C HIS A 9 -8.55 -4.22 5.09
N VAL A 10 -7.88 -4.61 4.02
CA VAL A 10 -8.56 -4.87 2.74
C VAL A 10 -9.10 -6.28 2.80
N CYS A 11 -10.41 -6.44 2.58
CA CYS A 11 -11.01 -7.78 2.49
C CYS A 11 -10.81 -8.33 1.08
N VAL A 12 -9.99 -9.37 0.94
CA VAL A 12 -9.90 -10.13 -0.31
C VAL A 12 -10.90 -11.28 -0.29
N ARG A 13 -11.73 -11.38 -1.35
CA ARG A 13 -12.59 -12.56 -1.55
C ARG A 13 -11.79 -13.70 -2.15
N ARG A 14 -11.87 -14.88 -1.52
CA ARG A 14 -11.26 -16.12 -1.98
C ARG A 14 -12.10 -17.32 -1.56
N ASP A 15 -12.39 -18.22 -2.48
CA ASP A 15 -13.17 -19.45 -2.24
C ASP A 15 -14.50 -19.18 -1.51
N GLY A 16 -15.15 -18.06 -1.85
CA GLY A 16 -16.38 -17.60 -1.20
C GLY A 16 -16.20 -16.97 0.19
N LYS A 17 -14.99 -16.95 0.75
CA LYS A 17 -14.65 -16.34 2.05
C LYS A 17 -13.99 -14.99 1.87
N GLN A 18 -14.23 -14.07 2.81
CA GLN A 18 -13.49 -12.81 2.90
C GLN A 18 -12.36 -12.97 3.90
N VAL A 19 -11.13 -12.66 3.47
CA VAL A 19 -9.95 -12.67 4.33
C VAL A 19 -9.48 -11.22 4.53
N PRO A 20 -9.43 -10.72 5.76
CA PRO A 20 -8.88 -9.40 6.04
C PRO A 20 -7.36 -9.43 5.87
N VAL A 21 -6.81 -8.50 5.10
CA VAL A 21 -5.37 -8.35 4.89
C VAL A 21 -4.93 -6.96 5.29
N ARG A 22 -3.93 -6.90 6.17
CA ARG A 22 -3.30 -5.65 6.55
C ARG A 22 -2.32 -5.20 5.48
N LEU A 23 -2.42 -3.93 5.07
CA LEU A 23 -1.45 -3.29 4.21
C LEU A 23 -0.66 -2.26 5.02
N ALA A 24 0.65 -2.20 4.79
CA ALA A 24 1.55 -1.23 5.36
C ALA A 24 2.27 -0.45 4.26
N ALA A 25 2.63 0.81 4.51
CA ALA A 25 3.44 1.61 3.59
C ALA A 25 4.76 0.88 3.28
N TYR A 26 5.01 0.63 1.99
CA TYR A 26 6.16 -0.14 1.54
C TYR A 26 7.42 0.73 1.43
N LYS A 27 8.56 0.23 1.93
CA LYS A 27 9.89 0.79 1.71
C LYS A 27 10.65 0.07 0.60
N LYS A 28 11.03 0.79 -0.45
CA LYS A 28 11.98 0.33 -1.48
C LYS A 28 13.33 0.99 -1.26
N LYS A 29 14.37 0.18 -0.98
CA LYS A 29 15.75 0.66 -0.73
C LYS A 29 15.78 1.78 0.33
N GLY A 30 15.13 1.56 1.46
CA GLY A 30 15.08 2.52 2.59
C GLY A 30 14.07 3.66 2.45
N ASN A 31 13.47 3.88 1.28
CA ASN A 31 12.57 5.00 1.02
C ASN A 31 11.13 4.55 0.75
N TYR A 32 10.16 5.37 1.16
CA TYR A 32 8.76 5.25 0.78
C TYR A 32 8.52 5.80 -0.63
N LYS A 33 7.41 5.37 -1.22
CA LYS A 33 7.00 5.76 -2.58
C LYS A 33 5.55 6.20 -2.60
N VAL A 34 5.29 7.35 -3.21
CA VAL A 34 3.95 7.86 -3.49
C VAL A 34 3.81 8.15 -4.98
N SER A 35 2.62 8.02 -5.55
CA SER A 35 2.35 8.26 -6.97
C SER A 35 1.19 9.23 -7.15
N LYS A 36 1.24 10.08 -8.17
CA LYS A 36 0.13 10.96 -8.56
C LYS A 36 -0.65 10.31 -9.71
N GLY A 37 -1.84 9.80 -9.43
CA GLY A 37 -2.70 9.15 -10.44
C GLY A 37 -2.61 7.61 -10.44
N PRO A 38 -3.26 6.94 -11.41
CA PRO A 38 -3.35 5.47 -11.46
C PRO A 38 -1.97 4.82 -11.56
N ASN A 39 -1.89 3.52 -11.28
CA ASN A 39 -0.68 2.69 -11.09
C ASN A 39 0.40 2.77 -12.18
N VAL A 40 1.08 3.90 -12.31
CA VAL A 40 2.17 4.14 -13.26
C VAL A 40 3.43 4.52 -12.48
N VAL A 41 4.47 3.69 -12.63
CA VAL A 41 5.77 3.85 -11.94
C VAL A 41 6.47 5.17 -12.31
N SER A 42 6.17 5.75 -13.46
CA SER A 42 6.82 6.97 -13.95
C SER A 42 6.48 8.24 -13.16
N ALA A 43 5.44 8.22 -12.31
CA ALA A 43 5.02 9.35 -11.48
C ALA A 43 5.39 9.18 -9.98
N GLU A 44 6.29 8.25 -9.65
CA GLU A 44 6.65 7.98 -8.26
C GLU A 44 7.57 9.07 -7.66
N VAL A 45 7.12 9.66 -6.55
CA VAL A 45 7.93 10.51 -5.67
C VAL A 45 8.53 9.65 -4.56
N THR A 46 9.79 9.91 -4.25
CA THR A 46 10.53 9.21 -3.20
C THR A 46 10.45 10.02 -1.91
N CYS A 47 10.04 9.38 -0.82
CA CYS A 47 9.98 10.00 0.50
C CYS A 47 10.86 9.24 1.49
N ALA A 48 11.68 9.94 2.26
CA ALA A 48 12.57 9.32 3.24
C ALA A 48 11.80 8.91 4.51
N THR A 49 10.76 9.67 4.87
CA THR A 49 10.00 9.52 6.11
C THR A 49 8.51 9.33 5.87
N LEU A 50 7.78 8.83 6.87
CA LEU A 50 6.31 8.75 6.81
C LEU A 50 5.66 10.14 6.85
N ASP A 51 6.28 11.11 7.52
CA ASP A 51 5.74 12.47 7.60
C ASP A 51 5.73 13.14 6.22
N GLU A 52 6.78 12.92 5.42
CA GLU A 52 6.79 13.34 4.00
C GLU A 52 5.68 12.66 3.20
N VAL A 53 5.47 11.35 3.39
CA VAL A 53 4.39 10.61 2.73
C VAL A 53 3.02 11.23 3.03
N MET A 54 2.76 11.60 4.29
CA MET A 54 1.50 12.21 4.70
C MET A 54 1.25 13.56 4.04
N GLN A 55 2.30 14.37 3.82
CA GLN A 55 2.19 15.65 3.11
C GLN A 55 1.79 15.48 1.63
N TYR A 56 2.15 14.34 1.01
CA TYR A 56 1.73 14.03 -0.35
C TYR A 56 0.33 13.42 -0.39
N ALA A 57 -0.04 12.60 0.60
CA ALA A 57 -1.38 12.04 0.70
C ALA A 57 -2.46 13.13 0.74
N SER A 58 -2.23 14.22 1.49
CA SER A 58 -3.13 15.38 1.52
C SER A 58 -3.20 16.17 0.20
N LYS A 59 -2.31 15.90 -0.76
CA LYS A 59 -2.26 16.51 -2.08
C LYS A 59 -2.86 15.61 -3.17
N GLY A 60 -3.57 14.55 -2.78
CA GLY A 60 -4.19 13.59 -3.69
C GLY A 60 -3.22 12.57 -4.28
N TYR A 61 -2.04 12.37 -3.68
CA TYR A 61 -1.14 11.29 -4.05
C TYR A 61 -1.58 9.98 -3.38
N MET A 62 -1.23 8.88 -4.02
CA MET A 62 -1.47 7.53 -3.53
C MET A 62 -0.18 6.91 -2.99
N ILE A 63 -0.25 6.32 -1.81
CA ILE A 63 0.87 5.69 -1.11
C ILE A 63 1.00 4.24 -1.59
N ARG A 64 2.21 3.81 -1.96
CA ARG A 64 2.49 2.39 -2.21
C ARG A 64 2.43 1.61 -0.90
N MET A 65 1.55 0.63 -0.85
CA MET A 65 1.42 -0.27 0.30
C MET A 65 1.58 -1.72 -0.11
N HIS A 66 2.01 -2.55 0.84
CA HIS A 66 2.12 -3.99 0.67
C HIS A 66 1.63 -4.75 1.90
N SER A 67 1.16 -5.98 1.67
CA SER A 67 0.92 -6.92 2.76
C SER A 67 2.22 -7.61 3.19
N GLU A 68 2.17 -8.26 4.35
CA GLU A 68 3.11 -9.34 4.65
C GLU A 68 3.05 -10.43 3.57
N ILE A 69 4.10 -11.24 3.48
CA ILE A 69 4.09 -12.40 2.58
C ILE A 69 3.13 -13.43 3.18
N MET A 70 2.10 -13.78 2.43
CA MET A 70 1.13 -14.77 2.82
C MET A 70 1.37 -16.05 2.02
N GLU A 71 1.04 -17.17 2.62
CA GLU A 71 1.08 -18.47 1.95
C GLU A 71 -0.33 -18.86 1.51
N PHE A 72 -0.49 -19.08 0.21
CA PHE A 72 -1.77 -19.35 -0.42
C PHE A 72 -1.63 -20.50 -1.41
N GLU A 73 -2.33 -21.62 -1.19
CA GLU A 73 -2.23 -22.81 -2.07
C GLU A 73 -0.77 -23.30 -2.23
N GLY A 74 0.04 -23.25 -1.17
CA GLY A 74 1.46 -23.59 -1.22
C GLY A 74 2.32 -22.59 -2.01
N LYS A 75 1.77 -21.43 -2.40
CA LYS A 75 2.48 -20.35 -3.09
C LYS A 75 2.59 -19.13 -2.20
N ARG A 76 3.79 -18.57 -2.13
CA ARG A 76 4.05 -17.30 -1.43
C ARG A 76 3.58 -16.14 -2.30
N ARG A 77 2.67 -15.32 -1.78
CA ARG A 77 2.16 -14.12 -2.47
C ARG A 77 2.19 -12.91 -1.55
N ARG A 78 2.16 -11.74 -2.17
CA ARG A 78 2.04 -10.44 -1.50
C ARG A 78 1.00 -9.63 -2.25
N ILE A 79 0.13 -8.96 -1.51
CA ILE A 79 -0.83 -8.02 -2.08
C ILE A 79 -0.17 -6.66 -2.12
N ASN A 80 -0.25 -5.99 -3.26
CA ASN A 80 0.20 -4.62 -3.42
C ASN A 80 -1.03 -3.70 -3.54
N GLY A 81 -0.91 -2.47 -3.07
CA GLY A 81 -1.97 -1.49 -3.18
C GLY A 81 -1.44 -0.07 -3.32
N LEU A 82 -2.29 0.80 -3.85
CA LEU A 82 -2.17 2.23 -3.83
C LEU A 82 -3.23 2.80 -2.90
N TYR A 83 -2.79 3.60 -1.93
CA TYR A 83 -3.64 4.07 -0.86
C TYR A 83 -3.74 5.60 -0.92
N SER A 84 -4.91 6.14 -1.27
CA SER A 84 -5.17 7.59 -1.21
C SER A 84 -5.78 7.99 0.14
N SER A 85 -6.02 9.28 0.39
CA SER A 85 -6.80 9.70 1.57
C SER A 85 -8.14 8.96 1.67
N ASP A 86 -8.78 8.70 0.53
CA ASP A 86 -10.20 8.38 0.42
C ASP A 86 -10.51 6.99 -0.15
N ASN A 87 -9.55 6.32 -0.81
CA ASN A 87 -9.77 5.04 -1.49
C ASN A 87 -8.54 4.11 -1.43
N ILE A 88 -8.79 2.81 -1.54
CA ILE A 88 -7.77 1.76 -1.70
C ILE A 88 -7.90 1.17 -3.10
N GLU A 89 -6.86 1.32 -3.91
CA GLU A 89 -6.75 0.62 -5.18
C GLU A 89 -5.81 -0.58 -5.01
N VAL A 90 -6.36 -1.79 -4.99
CA VAL A 90 -5.56 -3.01 -4.91
C VAL A 90 -4.95 -3.31 -6.28
N ILE A 91 -3.62 -3.43 -6.31
CA ILE A 91 -2.86 -3.82 -7.49
C ILE A 91 -2.59 -5.32 -7.39
N ARG A 92 -3.15 -6.09 -8.33
CA ARG A 92 -2.89 -7.54 -8.45
C ARG A 92 -1.48 -7.83 -8.92
#